data_AF-A0A433XR17-F1
#
_entry.id   AF-A0A433XR17-F1
#
_cell.length_a   1.000
_cell.length_b   1.000
_cell.length_c   1.000
_cell.angle_alpha   90.00
_cell.angle_beta   90.00
_cell.angle_gamma   90.00
#
_symmetry.space_group_name_H-M   'P 1'
#
loop_
_entity.id
_entity.type
_entity.pdbx_description
1 polymer ?
#
loop_
_entity_poly.entity_id
_entity_poly.type
_entity_poly.pdbx_seq_one_letter_code
_entity_poly.pdbx_strand_id
1 'polypeptide(L)'
;MMISGCDWSIGKSSETKSPSGKSEVQRLNQPPVPPVITRRGHEVTIKMTAQVTQVEISKGVPYEAWTFDGTVPGPVIRVQQGDTLHFALHNIDPQMPHSMDLHAVHAAPNHKFIDVMPGQEGTFTYTADSPGVFMYHCGTKPVLMHLGNGMYGMIIVEPKDGYPTDPQIDREYTIVQSEWYKENDYQAFQNEEPRYVVFNGNNFTLTDHPLTAAVGDRIRLYVLNAGPNEVSSFHVVGTLMDTVYLDGNPANVLHGMQTVLLPASGGAVVEFQLTEAGDYTMVSHQFNQASKGAAGLIRVTASGQ
;
A
#
# COMPACT_ATOMS: atom_id res chain seq x y z
N MET A 1 10.38 -91.17 -25.16
CA MET A 1 9.64 -90.46 -26.22
C MET A 1 9.23 -89.11 -25.63
N MET A 2 9.96 -88.01 -25.87
CA MET A 2 9.84 -87.09 -27.02
C MET A 2 8.39 -86.53 -27.09
N ILE A 3 8.08 -85.23 -27.05
CA ILE A 3 8.70 -84.05 -27.70
C ILE A 3 8.20 -82.73 -27.03
N SER A 4 9.07 -81.70 -27.03
CA SER A 4 8.91 -80.23 -27.31
C SER A 4 7.49 -79.61 -27.32
N GLY A 5 7.24 -78.35 -26.95
CA GLY A 5 8.05 -77.14 -26.71
C GLY A 5 7.17 -75.87 -26.79
N CYS A 6 7.77 -74.70 -26.49
CA CYS A 6 7.27 -73.30 -26.61
C CYS A 6 6.05 -72.91 -25.75
N ASP A 7 5.91 -71.71 -25.19
CA ASP A 7 6.22 -70.39 -25.75
C ASP A 7 6.36 -69.32 -24.66
N TRP A 8 7.32 -68.39 -24.82
CA TRP A 8 7.49 -67.21 -23.98
C TRP A 8 6.64 -66.07 -24.55
N SER A 9 5.64 -65.60 -23.81
CA SER A 9 4.92 -64.36 -24.14
C SER A 9 5.10 -63.31 -23.05
N ILE A 10 5.66 -62.18 -23.49
CA ILE A 10 6.00 -60.98 -22.74
C ILE A 10 4.72 -60.33 -22.21
N GLY A 11 4.70 -60.08 -20.91
CA GLY A 11 3.58 -59.41 -20.22
C GLY A 11 3.33 -58.01 -20.77
N LYS A 12 2.08 -57.73 -21.13
CA LYS A 12 1.59 -56.37 -21.37
C LYS A 12 1.46 -55.68 -20.01
N SER A 13 2.32 -54.70 -19.75
CA SER A 13 2.15 -53.75 -18.66
C SER A 13 0.88 -52.94 -18.90
N SER A 14 -0.11 -53.10 -18.03
CA SER A 14 -1.27 -52.22 -17.97
C SER A 14 -0.81 -50.85 -17.48
N GLU A 15 -0.82 -49.85 -18.36
CA GLU A 15 -0.67 -48.45 -17.99
C GLU A 15 -1.82 -48.06 -17.07
N THR A 16 -1.53 -47.96 -15.77
CA THR A 16 -2.39 -47.28 -14.81
C THR A 16 -2.34 -45.79 -15.12
N LYS A 17 -3.39 -45.27 -15.74
CA LYS A 17 -3.65 -43.83 -15.85
C LYS A 17 -3.76 -43.25 -14.44
N SER A 18 -2.72 -42.54 -14.00
CA SER A 18 -2.80 -41.68 -12.82
C SER A 18 -3.87 -40.61 -13.04
N PRO A 19 -4.76 -40.35 -12.07
CA PRO A 19 -5.74 -39.29 -12.18
C PRO A 19 -5.01 -37.95 -12.06
N SER A 20 -4.87 -37.24 -13.19
CA SER A 20 -4.40 -35.85 -13.22
C SER A 20 -5.52 -34.91 -12.75
N GLY A 21 -5.88 -35.00 -11.48
CA GLY A 21 -6.69 -33.98 -10.82
C GLY A 21 -5.77 -32.88 -10.33
N LYS A 22 -5.57 -31.80 -11.11
CA LYS A 22 -5.13 -30.54 -10.52
C LYS A 22 -6.30 -30.10 -9.64
N SER A 23 -6.19 -30.26 -8.32
CA SER A 23 -7.11 -29.58 -7.41
C SER A 23 -6.98 -28.09 -7.69
N GLU A 24 -8.04 -27.45 -8.19
CA GLU A 24 -8.14 -25.99 -8.18
C GLU A 24 -7.93 -25.56 -6.72
N VAL A 25 -6.79 -24.92 -6.45
CA VAL A 25 -6.55 -24.34 -5.14
C VAL A 25 -7.58 -23.22 -5.01
N GLN A 26 -8.54 -23.43 -4.10
CA GLN A 26 -9.57 -22.44 -3.84
C GLN A 26 -8.89 -21.18 -3.30
N ARG A 27 -8.87 -20.13 -4.11
CA ARG A 27 -8.32 -18.82 -3.72
C ARG A 27 -9.15 -18.22 -2.58
N LEU A 28 -8.47 -17.66 -1.59
CA LEU A 28 -9.11 -16.96 -0.48
C LEU A 28 -9.56 -15.58 -0.96
N ASN A 29 -10.74 -15.15 -0.49
CA ASN A 29 -11.27 -13.82 -0.73
C ASN A 29 -12.19 -13.40 0.42
N GLN A 30 -11.62 -12.88 1.50
CA GLN A 30 -12.37 -12.38 2.64
C GLN A 30 -12.93 -10.98 2.29
N PRO A 31 -14.21 -10.68 2.59
CA PRO A 31 -14.76 -9.36 2.32
C PRO A 31 -14.02 -8.28 3.14
N PRO A 32 -13.80 -7.07 2.61
CA PRO A 32 -13.19 -5.97 3.36
C PRO A 32 -13.93 -5.68 4.67
N VAL A 33 -13.16 -5.50 5.74
CA VAL A 33 -13.67 -5.12 7.07
C VAL A 33 -13.27 -3.67 7.31
N PRO A 34 -14.20 -2.71 7.41
CA PRO A 34 -13.85 -1.31 7.66
C PRO A 34 -13.12 -1.14 9.01
N PRO A 35 -12.10 -0.26 9.08
CA PRO A 35 -11.40 -0.01 10.33
C PRO A 35 -12.31 0.73 11.32
N VAL A 36 -12.07 0.51 12.61
CA VAL A 36 -12.70 1.30 13.68
C VAL A 36 -11.70 2.31 14.20
N ILE A 37 -11.93 3.59 13.94
CA ILE A 37 -11.11 4.69 14.46
C ILE A 37 -12.01 5.63 15.25
N THR A 38 -11.77 5.75 16.55
CA THR A 38 -12.56 6.62 17.44
C THR A 38 -11.67 7.44 18.36
N ARG A 39 -11.98 8.72 18.53
CA ARG A 39 -11.25 9.65 19.39
C ARG A 39 -12.02 9.99 20.66
N ARG A 40 -11.31 10.05 21.79
CA ARG A 40 -11.77 10.65 23.05
C ARG A 40 -10.66 11.52 23.64
N GLY A 41 -10.72 12.84 23.37
CA GLY A 41 -9.62 13.74 23.70
C GLY A 41 -8.35 13.35 22.92
N HIS A 42 -7.25 13.10 23.65
CA HIS A 42 -5.97 12.63 23.10
C HIS A 42 -5.85 11.10 23.01
N GLU A 43 -6.87 10.35 23.43
CA GLU A 43 -6.89 8.89 23.30
C GLU A 43 -7.58 8.50 21.99
N VAL A 44 -6.88 7.79 21.13
CA VAL A 44 -7.39 7.30 19.84
C VAL A 44 -7.39 5.77 19.84
N THR A 45 -8.57 5.18 19.74
CA THR A 45 -8.71 3.73 19.54
C THR A 45 -8.74 3.41 18.06
N ILE A 46 -7.87 2.49 17.64
CA ILE A 46 -7.74 2.01 16.27
C ILE A 46 -7.89 0.49 16.29
N LYS A 47 -8.86 -0.06 15.56
CA LYS A 47 -8.99 -1.50 15.35
C LYS A 47 -8.94 -1.81 13.87
N MET A 48 -8.05 -2.72 13.51
CA MET A 48 -7.80 -3.15 12.15
C MET A 48 -7.80 -4.67 12.09
N THR A 49 -7.87 -5.20 10.87
CA THR A 49 -7.79 -6.63 10.60
C THR A 49 -6.60 -6.93 9.70
N ALA A 50 -5.96 -8.08 9.90
CA ALA A 50 -5.09 -8.66 8.87
C ALA A 50 -5.87 -9.76 8.15
N GLN A 51 -5.99 -9.68 6.83
CA GLN A 51 -6.86 -10.56 6.05
C GLN A 51 -6.38 -10.76 4.61
N VAL A 52 -6.84 -11.86 3.99
CA VAL A 52 -6.56 -12.21 2.59
C VAL A 52 -7.73 -11.82 1.71
N THR A 53 -7.50 -10.91 0.76
CA THR A 53 -8.55 -10.34 -0.10
C THR A 53 -8.10 -10.33 -1.55
N GLN A 54 -8.96 -10.74 -2.49
CA GLN A 54 -8.68 -10.60 -3.92
C GLN A 54 -8.84 -9.13 -4.31
N VAL A 55 -7.75 -8.51 -4.77
CA VAL A 55 -7.76 -7.14 -5.28
C VAL A 55 -7.43 -7.15 -6.78
N GLU A 56 -8.02 -6.24 -7.55
CA GLU A 56 -7.70 -6.09 -8.97
C GLU A 56 -6.60 -5.04 -9.13
N ILE A 57 -5.37 -5.49 -9.41
CA ILE A 57 -4.18 -4.61 -9.47
C ILE A 57 -4.00 -3.96 -10.84
N SER A 58 -4.61 -4.58 -11.86
CA SER A 58 -4.77 -4.04 -13.21
C SER A 58 -6.01 -4.68 -13.84
N LYS A 59 -6.61 -4.07 -14.86
CA LYS A 59 -7.83 -4.58 -15.51
C LYS A 59 -7.68 -6.05 -15.92
N GLY A 60 -8.49 -6.92 -15.34
CA GLY A 60 -8.48 -8.38 -15.54
C GLY A 60 -7.36 -9.14 -14.81
N VAL A 61 -6.64 -8.51 -13.88
CA VAL A 61 -5.51 -9.09 -13.14
C VAL A 61 -5.84 -9.11 -11.65
N PRO A 62 -6.49 -10.18 -11.15
CA PRO A 62 -6.69 -10.37 -9.72
C PRO A 62 -5.37 -10.74 -9.03
N TYR A 63 -5.23 -10.32 -7.78
CA TYR A 63 -4.12 -10.65 -6.89
C TYR A 63 -4.69 -11.08 -5.54
N GLU A 64 -4.28 -12.24 -5.03
CA GLU A 64 -4.58 -12.68 -3.66
C GLU A 64 -3.72 -11.90 -2.67
N ALA A 65 -4.17 -10.70 -2.29
CA ALA A 65 -3.38 -9.80 -1.47
C ALA A 65 -3.50 -10.12 0.01
N TRP A 66 -2.40 -9.91 0.73
CA TRP A 66 -2.40 -9.83 2.18
C TRP A 66 -2.60 -8.37 2.54
N THR A 67 -3.65 -8.09 3.31
CA THR A 67 -4.17 -6.74 3.45
C THR A 67 -4.37 -6.39 4.91
N PHE A 68 -4.35 -5.09 5.17
CA PHE A 68 -5.08 -4.57 6.32
C PHE A 68 -6.47 -4.17 5.84
N ASP A 69 -7.52 -4.69 6.47
CA ASP A 69 -8.92 -4.27 6.27
C ASP A 69 -9.48 -4.51 4.85
N GLY A 70 -8.82 -5.35 4.06
CA GLY A 70 -9.26 -5.77 2.73
C GLY A 70 -8.96 -4.81 1.59
N THR A 71 -8.11 -3.79 1.83
CA THR A 71 -7.66 -2.87 0.78
C THR A 71 -6.14 -2.88 0.66
N VAL A 72 -5.64 -2.52 -0.51
CA VAL A 72 -4.21 -2.25 -0.74
C VAL A 72 -4.07 -0.91 -1.46
N PRO A 73 -3.34 0.08 -0.89
CA PRO A 73 -2.85 0.10 0.48
C PRO A 73 -3.97 -0.08 1.51
N GLY A 74 -3.60 -0.39 2.75
CA GLY A 74 -4.55 -0.38 3.85
C GLY A 74 -5.15 1.03 4.10
N PRO A 75 -6.21 1.13 4.91
CA PRO A 75 -6.88 2.40 5.20
C PRO A 75 -5.95 3.48 5.77
N VAL A 76 -6.08 4.72 5.29
CA VAL A 76 -5.33 5.84 5.86
C VAL A 76 -5.75 6.09 7.31
N ILE A 77 -4.77 6.10 8.21
CA ILE A 77 -4.95 6.50 9.61
C ILE A 77 -4.59 7.98 9.72
N ARG A 78 -5.44 8.81 10.32
CA ARG A 78 -5.17 10.24 10.57
C ARG A 78 -5.36 10.55 12.06
N VAL A 79 -4.29 10.98 12.71
CA VAL A 79 -4.21 11.29 14.15
C VAL A 79 -3.53 12.64 14.36
N GLN A 80 -3.48 13.12 15.59
CA GLN A 80 -2.83 14.39 15.95
C GLN A 80 -1.55 14.12 16.73
N GLN A 81 -0.57 15.01 16.56
CA GLN A 81 0.67 14.97 17.30
C GLN A 81 0.41 14.99 18.82
N GLY A 82 0.98 14.02 19.53
CA GLY A 82 0.81 13.82 20.96
C GLY A 82 -0.36 12.92 21.34
N ASP A 83 -1.09 12.35 20.38
CA ASP A 83 -2.12 11.35 20.67
C ASP A 83 -1.51 10.05 21.23
N THR A 84 -2.22 9.47 22.19
CA THR A 84 -2.02 8.09 22.62
C THR A 84 -2.89 7.17 21.78
N LEU A 85 -2.25 6.20 21.12
CA LEU A 85 -2.91 5.26 20.22
C LEU A 85 -3.14 3.94 20.97
N HIS A 86 -4.41 3.54 21.12
CA HIS A 86 -4.81 2.19 21.54
C HIS A 86 -5.14 1.36 20.32
N PHE A 87 -4.15 0.63 19.82
CA PHE A 87 -4.24 -0.15 18.60
C PHE A 87 -4.59 -1.61 18.87
N ALA A 88 -5.50 -2.18 18.08
CA ALA A 88 -5.82 -3.59 18.08
C ALA A 88 -5.75 -4.15 16.64
N LEU A 89 -5.04 -5.26 16.47
CA LEU A 89 -5.02 -6.03 15.22
C LEU A 89 -5.68 -7.37 15.46
N HIS A 90 -6.79 -7.63 14.76
CA HIS A 90 -7.41 -8.94 14.71
C HIS A 90 -6.93 -9.67 13.46
N ASN A 91 -6.17 -10.76 13.64
CA ASN A 91 -5.69 -11.54 12.52
C ASN A 91 -6.75 -12.58 12.11
N ILE A 92 -7.39 -12.34 10.97
CA ILE A 92 -8.38 -13.25 10.39
C ILE A 92 -7.82 -14.07 9.21
N ASP A 93 -6.52 -13.93 8.88
CA ASP A 93 -5.82 -14.86 8.00
C ASP A 93 -5.80 -16.25 8.68
N PRO A 94 -6.20 -17.33 7.98
CA PRO A 94 -6.26 -18.68 8.56
C PRO A 94 -4.89 -19.37 8.70
N GLN A 95 -3.84 -18.83 8.09
CA GLN A 95 -2.54 -19.50 7.92
C GLN A 95 -1.37 -18.66 8.43
N MET A 96 -1.35 -17.36 8.13
CA MET A 96 -0.18 -16.52 8.35
C MET A 96 -0.30 -15.70 9.65
N PRO A 97 0.74 -15.66 10.50
CA PRO A 97 0.84 -14.61 11.50
C PRO A 97 1.05 -13.26 10.81
N HIS A 98 0.56 -12.20 11.45
CA HIS A 98 0.70 -10.83 10.99
C HIS A 98 0.96 -9.90 12.16
N SER A 99 1.63 -8.79 11.92
CA SER A 99 1.86 -7.76 12.93
C SER A 99 1.62 -6.36 12.35
N MET A 100 1.89 -5.33 13.14
CA MET A 100 1.81 -3.94 12.71
C MET A 100 3.04 -3.19 13.22
N ASP A 101 3.78 -2.59 12.30
CA ASP A 101 4.83 -1.61 12.52
C ASP A 101 4.31 -0.25 12.03
N LEU A 102 4.34 0.75 12.92
CA LEU A 102 3.88 2.11 12.66
C LEU A 102 5.12 3.03 12.71
N HIS A 103 5.58 3.58 11.57
CA HIS A 103 6.77 4.44 11.59
C HIS A 103 6.55 5.76 12.36
N ALA A 104 5.29 6.11 12.62
CA ALA A 104 4.90 7.27 13.43
C ALA A 104 5.18 7.15 14.94
N VAL A 105 5.56 5.97 15.46
CA VAL A 105 5.64 5.73 16.91
C VAL A 105 7.03 5.32 17.38
N HIS A 106 7.36 5.69 18.62
CA HIS A 106 8.53 5.16 19.32
C HIS A 106 8.12 3.91 20.12
N ALA A 107 8.60 2.74 19.72
CA ALA A 107 8.25 1.47 20.36
C ALA A 107 9.41 0.48 20.30
N ALA A 108 9.47 -0.44 21.27
CA ALA A 108 10.40 -1.58 21.22
C ALA A 108 9.82 -2.68 20.31
N PRO A 109 10.38 -2.93 19.10
CA PRO A 109 9.72 -3.78 18.10
C PRO A 109 9.49 -5.21 18.58
N ASN A 110 10.43 -5.76 19.37
CA ASN A 110 10.35 -7.12 19.92
C ASN A 110 9.22 -7.32 20.95
N HIS A 111 8.56 -6.25 21.41
CA HIS A 111 7.44 -6.32 22.35
C HIS A 111 6.15 -5.73 21.75
N LYS A 112 6.28 -4.75 20.86
CA LYS A 112 5.18 -3.90 20.42
C LYS A 112 4.76 -4.09 18.97
N PHE A 113 5.61 -4.70 18.14
CA PHE A 113 5.34 -5.03 16.74
C PHE A 113 5.42 -6.56 16.53
N ILE A 114 5.05 -7.33 17.56
CA ILE A 114 5.09 -8.78 17.56
C ILE A 114 3.95 -9.39 16.76
N ASP A 115 4.15 -10.64 16.34
CA ASP A 115 3.16 -11.40 15.60
C ASP A 115 1.87 -11.61 16.39
N VAL A 116 0.75 -11.38 15.72
CA VAL A 116 -0.59 -11.81 16.10
C VAL A 116 -0.90 -13.07 15.29
N MET A 117 -1.09 -14.19 15.99
CA MET A 117 -1.33 -15.48 15.35
C MET A 117 -2.71 -15.56 14.68
N PRO A 118 -2.90 -16.46 13.70
CA PRO A 118 -4.21 -16.72 13.10
C PRO A 118 -5.34 -16.88 14.12
N GLY A 119 -6.43 -16.13 13.91
CA GLY A 119 -7.62 -16.14 14.77
C GLY A 119 -7.46 -15.43 16.13
N GLN A 120 -6.34 -14.71 16.36
CA GLN A 120 -6.09 -13.98 17.60
C GLN A 120 -6.16 -12.46 17.40
N GLU A 121 -6.30 -11.74 18.52
CA GLU A 121 -6.23 -10.29 18.58
C GLU A 121 -5.03 -9.87 19.44
N GLY A 122 -4.21 -8.97 18.91
CA GLY A 122 -3.13 -8.30 19.65
C GLY A 122 -3.46 -6.83 19.90
N THR A 123 -3.24 -6.36 21.13
CA THR A 123 -3.49 -4.96 21.51
C THR A 123 -2.24 -4.28 21.99
N PHE A 124 -2.00 -3.06 21.53
CA PHE A 124 -0.79 -2.30 21.80
C PHE A 124 -1.12 -0.82 22.03
N THR A 125 -0.39 -0.19 22.95
CA THR A 125 -0.47 1.25 23.19
C THR A 125 0.83 1.93 22.77
N TYR A 126 0.69 3.05 22.06
CA TYR A 126 1.76 3.90 21.53
C TYR A 126 1.47 5.38 21.76
N THR A 127 2.44 6.24 21.52
CA THR A 127 2.25 7.69 21.41
C THR A 127 2.79 8.18 20.07
N ALA A 128 2.04 9.04 19.38
CA ALA A 128 2.40 9.63 18.09
C ALA A 128 2.96 11.04 18.27
N ASP A 129 4.20 11.17 18.73
CA ASP A 129 4.80 12.46 19.13
C ASP A 129 5.43 13.27 17.99
N SER A 130 5.67 12.64 16.83
CA SER A 130 6.29 13.27 15.66
C SER A 130 5.24 13.54 14.59
N PRO A 131 5.11 14.78 14.09
CA PRO A 131 4.19 15.07 13.00
C PRO A 131 4.77 14.60 11.67
N GLY A 132 3.90 14.18 10.76
CA GLY A 132 4.35 13.73 9.45
C GLY A 132 3.40 12.81 8.69
N VAL A 133 3.93 12.30 7.57
CA VAL A 133 3.32 11.28 6.70
C VAL A 133 4.20 10.06 6.78
N PHE A 134 3.73 9.04 7.48
CA PHE A 134 4.53 7.85 7.80
C PHE A 134 3.93 6.61 7.16
N MET A 135 4.80 5.66 6.83
CA MET A 135 4.39 4.32 6.48
C MET A 135 3.91 3.57 7.73
N TYR A 136 2.93 2.69 7.56
CA TYR A 136 2.77 1.54 8.42
C TYR A 136 2.78 0.27 7.58
N HIS A 137 3.21 -0.84 8.17
CA HIS A 137 3.25 -2.12 7.47
C HIS A 137 3.27 -3.32 8.41
N CYS A 138 3.08 -4.52 7.86
CA CYS A 138 3.30 -5.74 8.62
C CYS A 138 4.80 -5.92 8.92
N GLY A 139 5.15 -6.22 10.17
CA GLY A 139 6.53 -6.46 10.64
C GLY A 139 6.90 -7.93 10.77
N THR A 140 6.00 -8.85 10.43
CA THR A 140 6.21 -10.30 10.53
C THR A 140 7.28 -10.76 9.53
N LYS A 141 8.14 -11.71 9.94
CA LYS A 141 9.21 -12.23 9.09
C LYS A 141 8.70 -13.30 8.10
N PRO A 142 9.19 -13.32 6.84
CA PRO A 142 10.06 -12.32 6.20
C PRO A 142 9.27 -11.06 5.84
N VAL A 143 9.70 -9.89 6.32
CA VAL A 143 8.94 -8.61 6.17
C VAL A 143 8.64 -8.29 4.70
N LEU A 144 9.62 -8.52 3.82
CA LEU A 144 9.46 -8.34 2.38
C LEU A 144 8.32 -9.19 1.78
N MET A 145 8.07 -10.39 2.33
CA MET A 145 6.97 -11.24 1.88
C MET A 145 5.61 -10.60 2.18
N HIS A 146 5.46 -10.00 3.36
CA HIS A 146 4.21 -9.34 3.74
C HIS A 146 4.00 -8.03 3.00
N LEU A 147 5.06 -7.23 2.84
CA LEU A 147 5.04 -6.00 2.05
C LEU A 147 4.71 -6.29 0.58
N GLY A 148 5.44 -7.22 -0.06
CA GLY A 148 5.25 -7.57 -1.47
C GLY A 148 3.87 -8.15 -1.79
N ASN A 149 3.17 -8.67 -0.78
CA ASN A 149 1.79 -9.13 -0.90
C ASN A 149 0.72 -8.08 -0.56
N GLY A 150 1.10 -6.87 -0.13
CA GLY A 150 0.16 -5.74 0.02
C GLY A 150 0.00 -5.15 1.42
N MET A 151 0.72 -5.64 2.44
CA MET A 151 0.52 -5.20 3.83
C MET A 151 1.28 -3.91 4.17
N TYR A 152 0.81 -2.80 3.60
CA TYR A 152 1.34 -1.45 3.84
C TYR A 152 0.22 -0.40 3.78
N GLY A 153 0.44 0.76 4.38
CA GLY A 153 -0.45 1.92 4.30
C GLY A 153 0.15 3.18 4.89
N MET A 154 -0.66 4.23 5.01
CA MET A 154 -0.26 5.56 5.44
C MET A 154 -0.88 5.91 6.80
N ILE A 155 -0.05 6.40 7.72
CA ILE A 155 -0.50 7.10 8.93
C ILE A 155 -0.02 8.56 8.89
N ILE A 156 -0.98 9.48 8.92
CA ILE A 156 -0.76 10.93 9.00
C ILE A 156 -0.86 11.33 10.47
N VAL A 157 0.20 11.96 10.98
CA VAL A 157 0.21 12.63 12.28
C VAL A 157 0.18 14.13 12.04
N GLU A 158 -0.98 14.75 12.25
CA GLU A 158 -1.16 16.19 12.05
C GLU A 158 -0.28 16.98 13.04
N PRO A 159 0.50 17.96 12.59
CA PRO A 159 1.26 18.83 13.47
C PRO A 159 0.34 19.56 14.44
N LYS A 160 0.76 19.64 15.71
CA LYS A 160 -0.01 20.30 16.77
C LYS A 160 -0.39 21.75 16.42
N ASP A 161 0.54 22.46 15.79
CA ASP A 161 0.37 23.87 15.40
C ASP A 161 0.02 24.04 13.90
N GLY A 162 -0.31 22.93 13.21
CA GLY A 162 -0.58 22.92 11.77
C GLY A 162 0.66 23.13 10.89
N TYR A 163 0.46 23.20 9.58
CA TYR A 163 1.46 23.70 8.66
C TYR A 163 1.27 25.21 8.46
N PRO A 164 2.34 26.01 8.26
CA PRO A 164 2.24 27.44 8.01
C PRO A 164 1.33 27.83 6.83
N THR A 165 1.12 26.91 5.88
CA THR A 165 0.33 27.10 4.66
C THR A 165 -1.12 26.64 4.78
N ASP A 166 -1.55 26.06 5.91
CA ASP A 166 -2.91 25.55 6.12
C ASP A 166 -4.03 26.52 5.71
N PRO A 167 -3.97 27.84 6.03
CA PRO A 167 -5.04 28.77 5.65
C PRO A 167 -5.20 28.98 4.13
N GLN A 168 -4.29 28.44 3.32
CA GLN A 168 -4.27 28.61 1.86
C GLN A 168 -4.74 27.36 1.12
N ILE A 169 -4.93 26.23 1.80
CA ILE A 169 -5.24 24.94 1.14
C ILE A 169 -6.74 24.81 0.90
N ASP A 170 -7.11 24.59 -0.35
CA ASP A 170 -8.50 24.40 -0.77
C ASP A 170 -8.89 22.92 -0.77
N ARG A 171 -7.95 22.02 -1.11
CA ARG A 171 -8.19 20.57 -1.22
C ARG A 171 -7.02 19.74 -0.73
N GLU A 172 -7.35 18.61 -0.12
CA GLU A 172 -6.37 17.63 0.34
C GLU A 172 -6.67 16.23 -0.24
N TYR A 173 -5.63 15.50 -0.64
CA TYR A 173 -5.72 14.09 -1.05
C TYR A 173 -4.53 13.28 -0.53
N THR A 174 -4.68 11.95 -0.56
CA THR A 174 -3.62 11.00 -0.18
C THR A 174 -3.21 10.15 -1.37
N ILE A 175 -1.91 10.09 -1.64
CA ILE A 175 -1.31 9.26 -2.68
C ILE A 175 -0.29 8.32 -2.05
N VAL A 176 -0.45 7.02 -2.27
CA VAL A 176 0.53 6.01 -1.88
C VAL A 176 1.03 5.32 -3.14
N GLN A 177 2.32 5.43 -3.40
CA GLN A 177 2.99 4.63 -4.41
C GLN A 177 3.39 3.27 -3.83
N SER A 178 3.22 2.22 -4.61
CA SER A 178 3.73 0.89 -4.28
C SER A 178 3.98 0.05 -5.52
N GLU A 179 4.62 -1.10 -5.33
CA GLU A 179 4.88 -2.07 -6.37
C GLU A 179 4.04 -3.35 -6.24
N TRP A 180 3.74 -3.97 -7.39
CA TRP A 180 3.26 -5.34 -7.48
C TRP A 180 4.24 -6.19 -8.28
N TYR A 181 4.54 -7.36 -7.72
CA TYR A 181 5.41 -8.37 -8.32
C TYR A 181 4.58 -9.59 -8.73
N LYS A 182 5.26 -10.68 -9.07
CA LYS A 182 4.60 -11.97 -9.26
C LYS A 182 3.98 -12.44 -7.94
N GLU A 183 2.71 -12.85 -7.99
CA GLU A 183 1.89 -13.21 -6.83
C GLU A 183 2.60 -14.22 -5.92
N ASN A 184 2.76 -13.85 -4.65
CA ASN A 184 3.30 -14.69 -3.58
C ASN A 184 4.69 -15.31 -3.89
N ASP A 185 5.51 -14.63 -4.70
CA ASP A 185 6.81 -15.12 -5.13
C ASP A 185 7.95 -14.33 -4.47
N TYR A 186 8.47 -14.87 -3.37
CA TYR A 186 9.56 -14.24 -2.61
C TYR A 186 10.83 -14.04 -3.45
N GLN A 187 11.11 -14.89 -4.44
CA GLN A 187 12.29 -14.71 -5.30
C GLN A 187 12.09 -13.53 -6.25
N ALA A 188 10.87 -13.36 -6.78
CA ALA A 188 10.53 -12.19 -7.58
C ALA A 188 10.62 -10.90 -6.74
N PHE A 189 10.15 -10.92 -5.50
CA PHE A 189 10.23 -9.76 -4.60
C PHE A 189 11.67 -9.33 -4.33
N GLN A 190 12.62 -10.26 -4.31
CA GLN A 190 14.03 -9.97 -4.02
C GLN A 190 14.84 -9.55 -5.24
N ASN A 191 14.53 -10.11 -6.42
CA ASN A 191 15.48 -10.12 -7.54
C ASN A 191 14.88 -9.66 -8.87
N GLU A 192 13.56 -9.61 -9.00
CA GLU A 192 12.92 -9.20 -10.25
C GLU A 192 12.53 -7.73 -10.21
N GLU A 193 12.32 -7.17 -11.40
CA GLU A 193 11.69 -5.86 -11.56
C GLU A 193 10.20 -5.93 -11.20
N PRO A 194 9.61 -4.86 -10.66
CA PRO A 194 8.17 -4.83 -10.39
C PRO A 194 7.39 -4.97 -11.70
N ARG A 195 6.31 -5.76 -11.68
CA ARG A 195 5.41 -5.95 -12.82
C ARG A 195 4.51 -4.73 -12.99
N TYR A 196 4.05 -4.16 -11.88
CA TYR A 196 3.33 -2.90 -11.84
C TYR A 196 3.96 -2.01 -10.78
N VAL A 197 3.97 -0.71 -11.05
CA VAL A 197 4.15 0.32 -10.03
C VAL A 197 2.90 1.18 -10.13
N VAL A 198 2.27 1.53 -9.02
CA VAL A 198 0.91 2.08 -9.01
C VAL A 198 0.75 3.15 -7.95
N PHE A 199 -0.25 4.01 -8.13
CA PHE A 199 -0.76 4.87 -7.06
C PHE A 199 -2.07 4.30 -6.52
N ASN A 200 -2.19 4.23 -5.20
CA ASN A 200 -3.39 3.76 -4.49
C ASN A 200 -3.86 2.37 -4.93
N GLY A 201 -2.91 1.46 -5.19
CA GLY A 201 -3.16 0.02 -5.29
C GLY A 201 -3.36 -0.56 -6.68
N ASN A 202 -3.76 0.24 -7.67
CA ASN A 202 -3.93 -0.24 -9.04
C ASN A 202 -3.65 0.83 -10.10
N ASN A 203 -3.47 0.41 -11.36
CA ASN A 203 -3.06 1.30 -12.45
C ASN A 203 -4.22 1.97 -13.22
N PHE A 204 -5.47 1.86 -12.75
CA PHE A 204 -6.63 2.32 -13.50
C PHE A 204 -7.58 3.24 -12.72
N THR A 205 -7.64 3.15 -11.39
CA THR A 205 -8.64 3.89 -10.60
C THR A 205 -8.43 5.39 -10.71
N LEU A 206 -7.20 5.89 -10.54
CA LEU A 206 -6.91 7.33 -10.61
C LEU A 206 -6.87 7.89 -12.04
N THR A 207 -7.00 7.04 -13.06
CA THR A 207 -7.13 7.47 -14.47
C THR A 207 -8.59 7.42 -14.95
N ASP A 208 -9.32 6.37 -14.59
CA ASP A 208 -10.75 6.22 -14.88
C ASP A 208 -11.60 7.15 -13.98
N HIS A 209 -11.16 7.39 -12.74
CA HIS A 209 -11.77 8.28 -11.75
C HIS A 209 -10.71 9.26 -11.18
N PRO A 210 -10.37 10.32 -11.94
CA PRO A 210 -9.42 11.33 -11.51
C PRO A 210 -9.81 12.01 -10.19
N LEU A 211 -8.81 12.49 -9.46
CA LEU A 211 -9.04 13.50 -8.41
C LEU A 211 -9.62 14.77 -9.04
N THR A 212 -10.36 15.59 -8.29
CA THR A 212 -11.03 16.78 -8.84
C THR A 212 -10.59 18.07 -8.15
N ALA A 213 -10.39 19.13 -8.92
CA ALA A 213 -10.06 20.45 -8.40
C ALA A 213 -10.71 21.56 -9.23
N ALA A 214 -10.92 22.73 -8.63
CA ALA A 214 -11.33 23.92 -9.35
C ALA A 214 -10.11 24.69 -9.88
N VAL A 215 -10.30 25.44 -10.96
CA VAL A 215 -9.28 26.38 -11.44
C VAL A 215 -8.93 27.37 -10.33
N GLY A 216 -7.64 27.44 -9.98
CA GLY A 216 -7.12 28.29 -8.92
C GLY A 216 -7.02 27.62 -7.55
N ASP A 217 -7.53 26.39 -7.37
CA ASP A 217 -7.38 25.68 -6.11
C ASP A 217 -5.90 25.44 -5.78
N ARG A 218 -5.54 25.66 -4.53
CA ARG A 218 -4.28 25.21 -3.94
C ARG A 218 -4.50 23.85 -3.31
N ILE A 219 -3.80 22.87 -3.87
CA ILE A 219 -3.95 21.46 -3.54
C ILE A 219 -2.79 21.04 -2.64
N ARG A 220 -3.10 20.30 -1.59
CA ARG A 220 -2.14 19.54 -0.80
C ARG A 220 -2.29 18.05 -1.07
N LEU A 221 -1.17 17.38 -1.38
CA LEU A 221 -1.11 15.93 -1.39
C LEU A 221 -0.24 15.44 -0.23
N TYR A 222 -0.78 14.52 0.56
CA TYR A 222 0.00 13.66 1.45
C TYR A 222 0.48 12.48 0.61
N VAL A 223 1.78 12.43 0.32
CA VAL A 223 2.38 11.43 -0.57
C VAL A 223 3.25 10.49 0.23
N LEU A 224 3.12 9.19 -0.01
CA LEU A 224 3.96 8.15 0.57
C LEU A 224 4.46 7.24 -0.55
N ASN A 225 5.76 6.94 -0.57
CA ASN A 225 6.28 5.81 -1.33
C ASN A 225 6.42 4.61 -0.39
N ALA A 226 5.46 3.67 -0.43
CA ALA A 226 5.46 2.50 0.44
C ALA A 226 6.45 1.40 -0.01
N GLY A 227 6.93 1.44 -1.25
CA GLY A 227 7.82 0.41 -1.78
C GLY A 227 7.07 -0.90 -2.13
N PRO A 228 7.67 -2.09 -1.87
CA PRO A 228 8.77 -2.34 -0.92
C PRO A 228 10.20 -1.94 -1.33
N ASN A 229 10.51 -1.81 -2.62
CA ASN A 229 11.91 -1.82 -3.07
C ASN A 229 12.35 -0.53 -3.78
N GLU A 230 11.42 0.10 -4.51
CA GLU A 230 11.77 1.24 -5.35
C GLU A 230 11.78 2.57 -4.59
N VAL A 231 12.57 3.52 -5.10
CA VAL A 231 12.37 4.94 -4.80
C VAL A 231 11.31 5.52 -5.74
N SER A 232 10.72 6.65 -5.37
CA SER A 232 9.81 7.42 -6.22
C SER A 232 10.39 8.79 -6.56
N SER A 233 10.27 9.20 -7.81
CA SER A 233 10.55 10.56 -8.26
C SER A 233 9.23 11.30 -8.48
N PHE A 234 8.51 11.61 -7.40
CA PHE A 234 7.12 12.09 -7.48
C PHE A 234 7.03 13.48 -8.15
N HIS A 235 6.20 13.57 -9.19
CA HIS A 235 6.01 14.76 -10.00
C HIS A 235 4.53 14.97 -10.36
N VAL A 236 4.10 16.23 -10.45
CA VAL A 236 2.80 16.61 -11.02
C VAL A 236 3.06 17.45 -12.28
N VAL A 237 2.71 16.88 -13.43
CA VAL A 237 2.93 17.51 -14.74
C VAL A 237 2.11 18.79 -14.83
N GLY A 238 2.73 19.87 -15.31
CA GLY A 238 2.06 21.16 -15.53
C GLY A 238 2.11 22.11 -14.32
N THR A 239 2.82 21.76 -13.24
CA THR A 239 3.04 22.64 -12.10
C THR A 239 4.42 22.44 -11.47
N LEU A 240 4.81 23.36 -10.59
CA LEU A 240 5.84 23.15 -9.57
C LEU A 240 5.16 22.89 -8.22
N MET A 241 5.85 22.20 -7.31
CA MET A 241 5.47 22.18 -5.90
C MET A 241 5.94 23.48 -5.24
N ASP A 242 4.98 24.35 -4.91
CA ASP A 242 5.21 25.62 -4.23
C ASP A 242 5.89 25.40 -2.88
N THR A 243 5.40 24.40 -2.12
CA THR A 243 5.92 24.01 -0.82
C THR A 243 5.97 22.49 -0.70
N VAL A 244 7.05 21.97 -0.12
CA VAL A 244 7.22 20.55 0.20
C VAL A 244 7.71 20.43 1.63
N TYR A 245 7.04 19.61 2.43
CA TYR A 245 7.49 19.21 3.76
C TYR A 245 7.93 17.76 3.71
N LEU A 246 9.24 17.50 3.77
CA LEU A 246 9.77 16.13 3.74
C LEU A 246 9.36 15.36 5.00
N ASP A 247 8.91 14.12 4.80
CA ASP A 247 8.21 13.28 5.78
C ASP A 247 6.98 13.96 6.42
N GLY A 248 6.49 15.06 5.85
CA GLY A 248 5.39 15.86 6.41
C GLY A 248 5.75 16.61 7.70
N ASN A 249 7.03 16.70 8.07
CA ASN A 249 7.41 17.51 9.23
C ASN A 249 7.47 19.00 8.83
N PRO A 250 6.76 19.93 9.50
CA PRO A 250 6.77 21.36 9.15
C PRO A 250 8.16 22.01 9.17
N ALA A 251 9.13 21.43 9.88
CA ALA A 251 10.51 21.93 9.92
C ALA A 251 11.31 21.60 8.65
N ASN A 252 10.91 20.58 7.89
CA ASN A 252 11.65 20.07 6.73
C ASN A 252 11.13 20.67 5.43
N VAL A 253 11.12 22.00 5.34
CA VAL A 253 10.47 22.72 4.24
C VAL A 253 11.42 22.99 3.07
N LEU A 254 10.92 22.73 1.85
CA LEU A 254 11.51 23.11 0.57
C LEU A 254 10.48 23.89 -0.25
N HIS A 255 10.95 24.66 -1.24
CA HIS A 255 10.09 25.49 -2.09
C HIS A 255 10.46 25.39 -3.56
N GLY A 256 9.47 25.54 -4.44
CA GLY A 256 9.68 25.57 -5.89
C GLY A 256 10.29 24.29 -6.47
N MET A 257 9.99 23.15 -5.85
CA MET A 257 10.50 21.85 -6.28
C MET A 257 9.77 21.43 -7.56
N GLN A 258 10.48 20.89 -8.54
CA GLN A 258 9.84 20.28 -9.71
C GLN A 258 9.41 18.83 -9.43
N THR A 259 10.20 18.10 -8.65
CA THR A 259 10.06 16.68 -8.38
C THR A 259 10.58 16.41 -6.97
N VAL A 260 9.89 15.56 -6.22
CA VAL A 260 10.28 15.16 -4.86
C VAL A 260 10.78 13.72 -4.89
N LEU A 261 12.04 13.51 -4.50
CA LEU A 261 12.58 12.17 -4.34
C LEU A 261 12.11 11.59 -3.01
N LEU A 262 11.42 10.44 -3.06
CA LEU A 262 10.96 9.71 -1.90
C LEU A 262 11.71 8.37 -1.80
N PRO A 263 12.44 8.09 -0.71
CA PRO A 263 12.97 6.75 -0.47
C PRO A 263 11.82 5.73 -0.34
N ALA A 264 12.13 4.43 -0.34
CA ALA A 264 11.17 3.45 0.16
C ALA A 264 10.81 3.80 1.61
N SER A 265 9.52 3.74 1.93
CA SER A 265 8.84 4.28 3.13
C SER A 265 8.81 5.81 3.29
N GLY A 266 9.37 6.57 2.34
CA GLY A 266 9.48 8.02 2.44
C GLY A 266 8.17 8.75 2.20
N GLY A 267 7.85 9.71 3.08
CA GLY A 267 6.67 10.55 2.98
C GLY A 267 6.98 11.99 2.55
N ALA A 268 5.96 12.71 2.11
CA ALA A 268 6.00 14.16 1.98
C ALA A 268 4.58 14.75 2.04
N VAL A 269 4.50 16.00 2.47
CA VAL A 269 3.38 16.88 2.12
C VAL A 269 3.84 17.78 0.99
N VAL A 270 3.12 17.78 -0.13
CA VAL A 270 3.42 18.62 -1.29
C VAL A 270 2.24 19.53 -1.60
N GLU A 271 2.52 20.77 -1.94
CA GLU A 271 1.51 21.80 -2.17
C GLU A 271 1.78 22.53 -3.47
N PHE A 272 0.73 22.77 -4.25
CA PHE A 272 0.82 23.45 -5.54
C PHE A 272 -0.54 24.03 -5.93
N GLN A 273 -0.56 24.93 -6.93
CA GLN A 273 -1.78 25.54 -7.45
C GLN A 273 -1.94 25.21 -8.93
N LEU A 274 -3.17 24.87 -9.34
CA LEU A 274 -3.49 24.56 -10.74
C LEU A 274 -4.29 25.72 -11.36
N THR A 275 -3.68 26.44 -12.29
CA THR A 275 -4.19 27.75 -12.77
C THR A 275 -5.02 27.68 -14.05
N GLU A 276 -5.08 26.53 -14.71
CA GLU A 276 -5.85 26.33 -15.95
C GLU A 276 -6.71 25.07 -15.86
N ALA A 277 -7.79 25.04 -16.64
CA ALA A 277 -8.62 23.84 -16.74
C ALA A 277 -7.92 22.78 -17.59
N GLY A 278 -8.00 21.52 -17.17
CA GLY A 278 -7.34 20.42 -17.85
C GLY A 278 -7.12 19.21 -16.96
N ASP A 279 -6.56 18.15 -17.53
CA ASP A 279 -6.13 16.96 -16.78
C ASP A 279 -4.62 17.07 -16.52
N TYR A 280 -4.24 17.07 -15.24
CA TYR A 280 -2.86 17.13 -14.77
C TYR A 280 -2.44 15.74 -14.29
N THR A 281 -1.32 15.24 -14.81
CA THR A 281 -0.86 13.88 -14.50
C THR A 281 0.13 13.89 -13.34
N MET A 282 -0.21 13.19 -12.27
CA MET A 282 0.74 12.78 -11.23
C MET A 282 1.51 11.56 -11.72
N VAL A 283 2.83 11.53 -11.54
CA VAL A 283 3.70 10.41 -11.95
C VAL A 283 4.85 10.18 -10.96
N SER A 284 5.40 8.96 -10.95
CA SER A 284 6.84 8.82 -10.70
C SER A 284 7.60 9.11 -11.98
N HIS A 285 8.49 10.10 -11.96
CA HIS A 285 9.27 10.52 -13.13
C HIS A 285 10.37 9.50 -13.52
N GLN A 286 10.50 8.40 -12.79
CA GLN A 286 11.12 7.18 -13.29
C GLN A 286 10.16 6.54 -14.30
N PHE A 287 10.30 6.90 -15.58
CA PHE A 287 9.27 6.59 -16.58
C PHE A 287 9.07 5.10 -16.88
N ASN A 288 10.01 4.22 -16.50
CA ASN A 288 9.75 2.78 -16.46
C ASN A 288 8.63 2.44 -15.46
N GLN A 289 8.61 3.09 -14.28
CA GLN A 289 7.55 2.94 -13.28
C GLN A 289 6.23 3.56 -13.76
N ALA A 290 6.26 4.77 -14.33
CA ALA A 290 5.06 5.41 -14.89
C ALA A 290 4.42 4.55 -16.01
N SER A 291 5.25 3.98 -16.89
CA SER A 291 4.80 3.06 -17.96
C SER A 291 4.21 1.75 -17.42
N LYS A 292 4.59 1.35 -16.20
CA LYS A 292 4.05 0.19 -15.48
C LYS A 292 2.79 0.51 -14.65
N GLY A 293 2.35 1.78 -14.61
CA GLY A 293 1.08 2.19 -13.99
C GLY A 293 1.17 3.30 -12.95
N ALA A 294 2.35 3.85 -12.64
CA ALA A 294 2.53 4.87 -11.60
C ALA A 294 2.15 6.25 -12.15
N ALA A 295 0.89 6.37 -12.57
CA ALA A 295 0.28 7.56 -13.13
C ALA A 295 -1.17 7.71 -12.63
N GLY A 296 -1.55 8.93 -12.27
CA GLY A 296 -2.91 9.27 -11.85
C GLY A 296 -3.26 10.68 -12.32
N LEU A 297 -4.55 10.97 -12.46
CA LEU A 297 -5.02 12.25 -12.98
C LEU A 297 -5.62 13.12 -11.88
N ILE A 298 -5.39 14.42 -11.99
CA ILE A 298 -6.15 15.47 -11.32
C ILE A 298 -6.89 16.24 -12.42
N ARG A 299 -8.22 16.17 -12.42
CA ARG A 299 -9.09 16.88 -13.36
C ARG A 299 -9.49 18.24 -12.78
N VAL A 300 -9.07 19.30 -13.47
CA VAL A 300 -9.34 20.68 -13.09
C VAL A 300 -10.46 21.25 -13.95
N THR A 301 -11.57 21.61 -13.31
CA THR A 301 -12.74 22.21 -13.97
C THR A 301 -13.05 23.58 -13.37
N ALA A 302 -13.91 24.37 -14.01
CA ALA A 302 -14.32 25.66 -13.43
C ALA A 302 -15.09 25.50 -12.10
N SER A 303 -15.78 24.36 -11.91
CA SER A 303 -16.63 24.08 -10.74
C SER A 303 -15.95 23.21 -9.67
N GLY A 304 -14.81 22.57 -9.96
CA GLY A 304 -14.16 21.62 -9.06
C GLY A 304 -14.96 20.35 -8.77
N GLN A 305 -15.87 20.03 -9.69
CA GLN A 305 -16.62 18.78 -9.77
C GLN A 305 -16.19 18.02 -11.03
#